data_AF-A0AAU3IBS5-F1
#
_entry.id   AF-A0AAU3IBS5-F1
#
_cell.length_a   1.000
_cell.length_b   1.000
_cell.length_c   1.000
_cell.angle_alpha   90.00
_cell.angle_beta   90.00
_cell.angle_gamma   90.00
#
_symmetry.space_group_name_H-M   'P 1'
#
loop_
_entity.id
_entity.type
_entity.pdbx_description
1 polymer ?
#
loop_
_entity_poly.entity_id
_entity_poly.type
_entity_poly.pdbx_seq_one_letter_code
_entity_poly.pdbx_strand_id
1 'polypeptide(L)'
;MDLADVFADLDRVAWPKEHHAYDPADDVPGLLRALTGEDQETVAEAEQELWGGIVHQGSVYEATVVAVPFLARLAAAGVRRSARLQGRAVYMPGRVAVHDVLVVPPVSAGGIIRA
;
A
#
# COMPACT_ATOMS: atom_id res chain seq x y z
N MET A 1 7.29 -1.02 -16.61
CA MET A 1 6.47 -2.19 -16.28
C MET A 1 5.08 -1.93 -16.83
N ASP A 2 4.49 -2.87 -17.55
CA ASP A 2 3.12 -2.72 -18.06
C ASP A 2 2.10 -2.98 -16.94
N LEU A 3 0.89 -2.41 -17.03
CA LEU A 3 -0.18 -2.60 -16.04
C LEU A 3 -0.64 -4.07 -15.99
N ALA A 4 -0.53 -4.81 -17.08
CA ALA A 4 -0.77 -6.26 -17.08
C ALA A 4 0.19 -7.00 -16.14
N ASP A 5 1.47 -6.61 -16.12
CA ASP A 5 2.48 -7.17 -15.21
C ASP A 5 2.22 -6.75 -13.76
N VAL A 6 1.75 -5.52 -13.56
CA VAL A 6 1.40 -5.00 -12.22
C VAL A 6 0.34 -5.90 -11.57
N PHE A 7 -0.73 -6.21 -12.30
CA PHE A 7 -1.88 -6.96 -11.77
C PHE A 7 -1.83 -8.46 -12.04
N ALA A 8 -0.69 -8.98 -12.50
CA ALA A 8 -0.48 -10.42 -12.66
C ALA A 8 -0.78 -11.15 -11.34
N ASP A 9 -1.67 -12.15 -11.43
CA ASP A 9 -2.19 -12.98 -10.35
C ASP A 9 -3.07 -12.27 -9.30
N LEU A 10 -3.43 -11.00 -9.49
CA LEU A 10 -4.29 -10.25 -8.55
C LEU A 10 -5.61 -10.96 -8.27
N ASP A 11 -6.28 -11.44 -9.31
CA ASP A 11 -7.58 -12.12 -9.20
C ASP A 11 -7.48 -13.59 -8.73
N ARG A 12 -6.26 -14.12 -8.56
CA ARG A 12 -6.04 -15.50 -8.08
C ARG A 12 -5.92 -15.56 -6.57
N VAL A 13 -5.66 -14.43 -5.94
CA VAL A 13 -5.67 -14.28 -4.48
C VAL A 13 -7.10 -14.46 -3.98
N ALA A 14 -7.26 -15.22 -2.91
CA ALA A 14 -8.56 -15.46 -2.28
C ALA A 14 -8.94 -14.31 -1.35
N TRP A 15 -9.07 -13.09 -1.88
CA TRP A 15 -9.40 -11.85 -1.15
C TRP A 15 -10.54 -11.97 -0.13
N PRO A 16 -11.67 -12.66 -0.42
CA PRO A 16 -12.71 -12.88 0.60
C PRO A 16 -12.28 -13.66 1.85
N LYS A 17 -11.10 -14.30 1.84
CA LYS A 17 -10.50 -14.99 2.99
C LYS A 17 -9.46 -14.14 3.72
N GLU A 18 -9.06 -13.03 3.14
CA GLU A 18 -8.12 -12.09 3.72
C GLU A 18 -8.89 -11.00 4.47
N HIS A 19 -8.34 -10.58 5.60
CA HIS A 19 -8.99 -9.60 6.47
C HIS A 19 -8.25 -8.27 6.41
N HIS A 20 -9.01 -7.19 6.55
CA HIS A 20 -8.54 -5.81 6.68
C HIS A 20 -9.39 -5.13 7.77
N ALA A 21 -9.19 -3.85 8.07
CA ALA A 21 -9.84 -3.20 9.21
C ALA A 21 -11.37 -3.27 9.27
N TYR A 22 -12.02 -3.48 8.12
CA TYR A 22 -13.47 -3.50 8.02
C TYR A 22 -14.08 -4.85 7.65
N ASP A 23 -13.26 -5.89 7.38
CA ASP A 23 -13.59 -7.26 6.90
C ASP A 23 -14.70 -7.41 5.82
N PRO A 24 -14.64 -8.39 4.91
CA PRO A 24 -13.48 -9.01 4.25
C PRO A 24 -12.90 -8.10 3.15
N ALA A 25 -11.70 -8.43 2.65
CA ALA A 25 -10.92 -7.60 1.72
C ALA A 25 -11.31 -7.76 0.23
N ASP A 26 -12.57 -8.08 -0.08
CA ASP A 26 -13.09 -8.28 -1.45
C ASP A 26 -12.93 -7.05 -2.36
N ASP A 27 -12.84 -5.86 -1.75
CA ASP A 27 -12.73 -4.56 -2.38
C ASP A 27 -11.30 -4.21 -2.83
N VAL A 28 -10.28 -4.75 -2.16
CA VAL A 28 -8.85 -4.44 -2.38
C VAL A 28 -8.42 -4.57 -3.86
N PRO A 29 -8.83 -5.58 -4.64
CA PRO A 29 -8.50 -5.64 -6.06
C PRO A 29 -9.05 -4.48 -6.88
N GLY A 30 -10.24 -3.99 -6.52
CA GLY A 30 -10.86 -2.83 -7.16
C GLY A 30 -10.08 -1.56 -6.83
N LEU A 31 -9.76 -1.38 -5.55
CA LEU A 31 -8.98 -0.24 -5.05
C LEU A 31 -7.59 -0.16 -5.71
N LEU A 32 -6.87 -1.29 -5.79
CA LEU A 32 -5.55 -1.35 -6.43
C LEU A 32 -5.59 -0.95 -7.91
N ARG A 33 -6.65 -1.31 -8.64
CA ARG A 33 -6.84 -0.88 -10.04
C ARG A 33 -7.23 0.59 -10.15
N ALA A 34 -8.07 1.08 -9.24
CA ALA A 34 -8.50 2.47 -9.24
C ALA A 34 -7.31 3.43 -9.06
N LEU A 35 -6.23 3.02 -8.38
CA LEU A 35 -4.99 3.81 -8.28
C LEU A 35 -4.33 4.13 -9.63
N THR A 36 -4.64 3.41 -10.70
CA THR A 36 -4.11 3.65 -12.06
C THR A 36 -5.03 4.49 -12.92
N GLY A 37 -6.15 4.98 -12.38
CA GLY A 37 -7.11 5.82 -13.09
C GLY A 37 -6.57 7.21 -13.42
N GLU A 38 -7.26 7.86 -14.36
CA GLU A 38 -6.98 9.26 -14.78
C GLU A 38 -7.78 10.27 -13.95
N ASP A 39 -8.95 9.89 -13.44
CA ASP A 39 -9.78 10.74 -12.61
C ASP A 39 -9.18 10.89 -11.20
N GLN A 40 -8.80 12.12 -10.85
CA GLN A 40 -8.04 12.38 -9.62
C GLN A 40 -8.88 12.19 -8.36
N GLU A 41 -10.19 12.42 -8.43
CA GLU A 41 -11.10 12.24 -7.31
C GLU A 41 -11.26 10.75 -6.99
N THR A 42 -11.59 9.94 -8.00
CA THR A 42 -11.67 8.47 -7.88
C THR A 42 -10.36 7.86 -7.37
N VAL A 43 -9.21 8.35 -7.87
CA VAL A 43 -7.89 7.88 -7.39
C VAL A 43 -7.66 8.22 -5.92
N ALA A 44 -8.04 9.43 -5.50
CA ALA A 44 -7.84 9.89 -4.13
C ALA A 44 -8.74 9.13 -3.14
N GLU A 45 -9.99 8.86 -3.54
CA GLU A 45 -10.93 8.03 -2.78
C GLU A 45 -10.39 6.60 -2.64
N ALA A 46 -9.98 5.97 -3.74
CA ALA A 46 -9.42 4.62 -3.71
C ALA A 46 -8.15 4.53 -2.84
N GLU A 47 -7.32 5.57 -2.86
CA GLU A 47 -6.15 5.66 -2.00
C GLU A 47 -6.51 5.77 -0.51
N GLN A 48 -7.49 6.61 -0.17
CA GLN A 48 -8.00 6.74 1.20
C GLN A 48 -8.59 5.42 1.71
N GLU A 49 -9.43 4.77 0.91
CA GLU A 49 -10.09 3.52 1.25
C GLU A 49 -9.07 2.39 1.41
N LEU A 50 -8.13 2.25 0.45
CA LEU A 50 -7.12 1.21 0.50
C LEU A 50 -6.28 1.32 1.77
N TRP A 51 -5.67 2.49 2.01
CA TRP A 51 -4.83 2.66 3.20
C TRP A 51 -5.63 2.56 4.49
N GLY A 52 -6.84 3.14 4.51
CA GLY A 52 -7.74 3.09 5.67
C GLY A 52 -8.17 1.67 6.04
N GLY A 53 -8.24 0.76 5.07
CA GLY A 53 -8.55 -0.66 5.27
C GLY A 53 -7.32 -1.49 5.62
N ILE A 54 -6.25 -1.42 4.82
CA ILE A 54 -5.09 -2.32 4.99
C ILE A 54 -4.13 -1.84 6.08
N VAL A 55 -4.14 -0.57 6.50
CA VAL A 55 -3.39 -0.11 7.68
C VAL A 55 -4.26 0.83 8.50
N HIS A 56 -4.77 0.34 9.62
CA HIS A 56 -5.75 1.08 10.42
C HIS A 56 -5.30 1.25 11.86
N GLN A 57 -5.31 2.49 12.34
CA GLN A 57 -4.99 2.86 13.74
C GLN A 57 -3.70 2.20 14.28
N GLY A 58 -2.68 2.09 13.44
CA GLY A 58 -1.39 1.49 13.81
C GLY A 58 -1.32 -0.04 13.72
N SER A 59 -2.39 -0.69 13.26
CA SER A 59 -2.43 -2.13 12.99
C SER A 59 -2.23 -2.43 11.51
N VAL A 60 -1.52 -3.51 11.22
CA VAL A 60 -1.43 -4.12 9.88
C VAL A 60 -2.28 -5.39 9.86
N TYR A 61 -2.82 -5.73 8.70
CA TYR A 61 -3.76 -6.82 8.49
C TYR A 61 -3.23 -7.83 7.48
N GLU A 62 -3.90 -8.99 7.34
CA GLU A 62 -3.52 -10.04 6.39
C GLU A 62 -3.52 -9.49 4.95
N ALA A 63 -4.57 -8.75 4.59
CA ALA A 63 -4.68 -8.07 3.31
C ALA A 63 -3.51 -7.11 3.02
N THR A 64 -2.86 -6.53 4.05
CA THR A 64 -1.67 -5.69 3.87
C THR A 64 -0.54 -6.48 3.25
N VAL A 65 -0.22 -7.64 3.82
CA VAL A 65 0.89 -8.49 3.39
C VAL A 65 0.64 -8.98 1.96
N VAL A 66 -0.61 -9.34 1.67
CA VAL A 66 -1.04 -9.83 0.36
C VAL A 66 -1.03 -8.71 -0.69
N ALA A 67 -1.30 -7.45 -0.32
CA ALA A 67 -1.27 -6.31 -1.22
C ALA A 67 0.15 -5.81 -1.57
N VAL A 68 1.16 -6.05 -0.72
CA VAL A 68 2.54 -5.53 -0.88
C VAL A 68 3.14 -5.78 -2.28
N PRO A 69 3.09 -6.99 -2.87
CA PRO A 69 3.67 -7.22 -4.19
C PRO A 69 3.06 -6.33 -5.28
N PHE A 70 1.75 -6.07 -5.22
CA PHE A 70 1.05 -5.23 -6.20
C PHE A 70 1.38 -3.74 -6.01
N LEU A 71 1.44 -3.29 -4.75
CA LEU A 71 1.87 -1.92 -4.40
C LEU A 71 3.31 -1.65 -4.86
N ALA A 72 4.22 -2.62 -4.69
CA ALA A 72 5.59 -2.51 -5.15
C ALA A 72 5.68 -2.42 -6.68
N ARG A 73 4.89 -3.20 -7.42
CA ARG A 73 4.82 -3.13 -8.89
C ARG A 73 4.22 -1.81 -9.38
N LEU A 74 3.17 -1.31 -8.73
CA LEU A 74 2.60 0.02 -9.01
C LEU A 74 3.66 1.12 -8.87
N ALA A 75 4.41 1.10 -7.77
CA ALA A 75 5.49 2.05 -7.55
C ALA A 75 6.59 1.94 -8.62
N ALA A 76 6.96 0.72 -9.03
CA ALA A 76 7.92 0.47 -10.11
C ALA A 76 7.41 0.89 -11.49
N ALA A 77 6.10 0.87 -11.72
CA ALA A 77 5.45 1.39 -12.93
C ALA A 77 5.32 2.92 -12.94
N GLY A 78 5.75 3.61 -11.87
CA GLY A 78 5.68 5.07 -11.77
C GLY A 78 4.35 5.60 -11.22
N VAL A 79 3.46 4.72 -10.75
CA VAL A 79 2.23 5.10 -10.05
C VAL A 79 2.61 5.56 -8.66
N ARG A 80 2.77 6.88 -8.49
CA ARG A 80 3.17 7.53 -7.25
C ARG A 80 1.93 8.15 -6.61
N ARG A 81 1.36 7.46 -5.62
CA ARG A 81 0.22 7.95 -4.84
C ARG A 81 0.66 8.27 -3.41
N SER A 82 -0.10 9.09 -2.71
CA SER A 82 0.20 9.60 -1.38
C SER A 82 0.41 8.47 -0.36
N ALA A 83 1.65 8.27 0.09
CA ALA A 83 1.91 7.59 1.35
C ALA A 83 1.47 8.50 2.53
N ARG A 84 0.18 8.77 2.70
CA ARG A 84 -0.35 9.41 3.91
C ARG A 84 -0.47 8.36 5.01
N LEU A 85 0.66 8.06 5.64
CA LEU A 85 0.66 7.49 6.98
C LEU A 85 0.27 8.61 7.96
N GLN A 86 -1.02 8.80 8.21
CA GLN A 86 -1.48 9.60 9.36
C GLN A 86 -1.30 8.80 10.65
N GLY A 87 -0.04 8.63 11.06
CA GLY A 87 0.35 8.11 12.37
C GLY A 87 1.30 9.11 13.04
N ARG A 88 0.81 9.86 14.04
CA ARG A 88 1.69 10.57 14.97
C ARG A 88 2.50 9.51 15.73
N ALA A 89 3.81 9.49 15.54
CA ALA A 89 4.71 8.69 16.36
C ALA A 89 4.58 9.14 17.83
N VAL A 90 4.02 8.27 18.67
CA VAL A 90 4.15 8.37 20.13
C VAL A 90 5.03 7.20 20.55
N TYR A 91 6.28 7.51 20.90
CA TYR A 91 7.22 6.54 21.44
C TYR A 91 6.79 6.11 22.85
N MET A 92 6.51 4.82 23.04
CA MET A 92 6.29 4.19 24.34
C MET A 92 7.38 3.13 24.55
N PRO A 93 8.34 3.34 25.49
CA PRO A 93 9.36 2.34 25.75
C PRO A 93 8.76 1.13 26.49
N GLY A 94 9.05 -0.09 26.01
CA GLY A 94 8.85 -1.32 26.79
C GLY A 94 7.89 -2.39 26.23
N ARG A 95 7.39 -2.26 24.99
CA ARG A 95 6.67 -3.34 24.32
C ARG A 95 7.24 -3.58 22.93
N VAL A 96 7.65 -4.82 22.67
CA VAL A 96 7.95 -5.29 21.30
C VAL A 96 6.61 -5.34 20.57
N ALA A 97 6.32 -4.29 19.81
CA ALA A 97 5.29 -4.29 18.80
C ALA A 97 6.01 -4.05 17.48
N VAL A 98 5.81 -4.95 16.53
CA VAL A 98 6.34 -4.89 15.16
C VAL A 98 5.84 -3.62 14.47
N HIS A 99 6.52 -2.50 14.72
CA HIS A 99 6.33 -1.24 14.03
C HIS A 99 7.42 -1.14 12.97
N ASP A 100 7.24 -1.84 11.85
CA ASP A 100 8.02 -1.54 10.65
C ASP A 100 7.15 -0.72 9.70
N VAL A 101 7.52 0.55 9.60
CA VAL A 101 7.01 1.51 8.63
C VAL A 101 7.53 1.06 7.26
N LEU A 102 6.63 0.78 6.32
CA LEU A 102 7.02 0.65 4.91
C LEU A 102 7.36 2.05 4.37
N VAL A 103 8.55 2.57 4.69
CA VAL A 103 9.13 3.70 3.97
C VAL A 103 9.59 3.14 2.64
N VAL A 104 8.86 3.42 1.56
CA VAL A 104 9.40 3.25 0.20
C VAL A 104 10.23 4.51 -0.09
N PRO A 105 11.58 4.48 -0.02
CA PRO A 105 12.36 5.67 -0.31
C PRO A 105 12.17 6.06 -1.80
N PRO A 106 12.13 7.36 -2.14
CA PRO A 106 12.30 7.75 -3.53
C PRO A 106 13.70 7.29 -3.97
N VAL A 107 13.78 6.52 -5.05
CA VAL A 107 15.05 6.32 -5.75
C VAL A 107 15.53 7.68 -6.26
N SER A 108 16.42 8.31 -5.51
CA SER A 108 17.17 9.47 -5.97
C SER A 108 18.22 8.97 -6.94
N ALA A 109 18.00 9.27 -8.22
CA ALA A 109 19.04 9.21 -9.22
C ALA A 109 20.15 10.22 -8.87
N GLY A 110 21.39 9.74 -8.77
CA GLY A 110 22.61 10.52 -8.96
C GLY A 110 23.03 11.45 -7.82
N GLY A 111 24.13 11.10 -7.15
CA GLY A 111 24.84 12.03 -6.27
C GLY A 111 25.96 11.37 -5.48
N ILE A 112 27.17 11.40 -6.04
CA ILE A 112 28.42 10.93 -5.43
C ILE A 112 28.70 11.73 -4.14
N ILE A 113 29.03 11.04 -3.04
CA ILE A 113 29.88 11.63 -1.99
C ILE A 113 31.03 10.66 -1.72
N ARG A 114 32.24 11.17 -1.97
CA ARG A 114 33.53 10.54 -1.68
C ARG A 114 33.77 10.50 -0.17
N ALA A 115 34.50 9.45 0.22
CA ALA A 115 35.25 9.17 1.45
C ALA A 115 35.08 10.13 2.64
#